data_AF-X1SGX7-F1
#
_entry.id   AF-X1SGX7-F1
#
_cell.length_a   1.000
_cell.length_b   1.000
_cell.length_c   1.000
_cell.angle_alpha   90.00
_cell.angle_beta   90.00
_cell.angle_gamma   90.00
#
_symmetry.space_group_name_H-M   'P 1'
#
loop_
_entity.id
_entity.type
_entity.pdbx_description
1 polymer ?
#
loop_
_entity_poly.entity_id
_entity_poly.type
_entity_poly.pdbx_seq_one_letter_code
_entity_poly.pdbx_strand_id
1 'polypeptide(L)' 'EVSWEDAAKRAVETAGKSLKNLRIAEIGKLDMKVENGRVVAYRARVNLSFKVETIA' A
#
# COMPACT_ATOMS: atom_id res chain seq x y z
N GLU A 1 3.19 -16.72 5.18
CA GLU A 1 2.10 -16.33 4.25
C GLU A 1 2.01 -14.81 4.21
N VAL A 2 1.78 -14.24 3.04
CA VAL A 2 1.73 -12.78 2.83
C VAL A 2 0.25 -12.42 2.71
N SER A 3 -0.32 -11.74 3.71
CA SER A 3 -1.75 -11.38 3.72
C SER A 3 -2.02 -10.02 3.04
N TRP A 4 -3.29 -9.64 2.89
CA TRP A 4 -3.62 -8.29 2.41
C TRP A 4 -3.19 -7.19 3.39
N GLU A 5 -3.23 -7.45 4.69
CA GLU A 5 -2.76 -6.53 5.74
C GLU A 5 -1.24 -6.32 5.63
N ASP A 6 -0.46 -7.38 5.43
CA ASP A 6 0.98 -7.28 5.21
C ASP A 6 1.27 -6.50 3.91
N ALA A 7 0.54 -6.78 2.83
CA ALA A 7 0.69 -6.05 1.56
C ALA A 7 0.37 -4.55 1.72
N ALA A 8 -0.71 -4.20 2.43
CA ALA A 8 -1.10 -2.82 2.69
C ALA A 8 -0.06 -2.10 3.56
N LYS A 9 0.40 -2.73 4.65
CA LYS A 9 1.44 -2.20 5.53
C LYS A 9 2.72 -1.91 4.76
N ARG A 10 3.20 -2.87 3.96
CA ARG A 10 4.41 -2.70 3.14
C ARG A 10 4.29 -1.56 2.13
N ALA A 11 3.12 -1.36 1.53
CA ALA A 11 2.87 -0.25 0.61
C ALA A 11 3.02 1.11 1.33
N VAL A 12 2.43 1.25 2.52
CA VAL A 12 2.54 2.47 3.35
C VAL A 12 3.99 2.72 3.78
N GLU A 13 4.66 1.71 4.31
CA GLU A 13 6.06 1.82 4.76
C GLU A 13 7.00 2.19 3.62
N THR A 14 6.75 1.66 2.42
CA THR A 14 7.53 1.99 1.22
C THR A 14 7.30 3.43 0.78
N ALA A 15 6.06 3.88 0.74
CA ALA A 15 5.73 5.26 0.42
C ALA A 15 6.32 6.26 1.43
N GLY A 16 6.38 5.88 2.72
CA GLY A 16 6.97 6.72 3.78
C GLY A 16 8.48 6.97 3.64
N LYS A 17 9.16 6.23 2.76
CA LYS A 17 10.57 6.50 2.42
C LYS A 17 10.74 7.79 1.61
N SER A 18 9.75 8.16 0.80
CA SER A 18 9.81 9.35 -0.08
C SER A 18 8.80 10.43 0.31
N LEU A 19 7.58 10.05 0.72
CA LEU A 19 6.54 10.98 1.14
C LEU A 19 6.62 11.22 2.65
N LYS A 20 6.62 12.49 3.06
CA LYS A 20 6.53 12.90 4.46
C LYS A 20 5.09 13.20 4.84
N ASN A 21 4.80 13.18 6.14
CA ASN A 21 3.49 13.51 6.70
C ASN A 21 2.34 12.67 6.11
N LEU A 22 2.56 11.37 5.87
CA LEU A 22 1.47 10.41 5.61
C LEU A 22 0.49 10.40 6.79
N ARG A 23 -0.81 10.38 6.53
CA ARG A 23 -1.85 10.44 7.58
C ARG A 23 -2.83 9.29 7.52
N ILE A 24 -3.32 9.01 6.31
CA ILE A 24 -4.41 8.05 6.09
C ILE A 24 -4.03 7.22 4.87
N ALA A 25 -4.22 5.90 4.99
CA ALA A 25 -4.12 4.96 3.90
C ALA A 25 -5.46 4.22 3.78
N GLU A 26 -6.12 4.36 2.63
CA GLU A 26 -7.41 3.71 2.36
C GLU A 26 -7.20 2.61 1.33
N ILE A 27 -7.79 1.44 1.56
CA ILE A 27 -7.77 0.36 0.57
C ILE A 27 -8.78 0.69 -0.52
N GLY A 28 -8.29 0.89 -1.74
CA GLY A 28 -9.13 1.05 -2.93
C GLY A 28 -9.45 -0.28 -3.61
N LYS A 29 -8.51 -1.24 -3.57
CA LYS A 29 -8.70 -2.57 -4.16
C LYS A 29 -7.82 -3.62 -3.51
N LEU A 30 -8.42 -4.79 -3.29
CA LEU A 30 -7.72 -6.03 -2.98
C LEU A 30 -7.78 -6.94 -4.20
N ASP A 31 -6.65 -7.51 -4.59
CA ASP A 31 -6.60 -8.52 -5.63
C ASP A 31 -5.47 -9.53 -5.36
N MET A 32 -5.39 -10.57 -6.20
CA MET A 32 -4.40 -11.65 -6.09
C MET A 32 -3.70 -11.86 -7.42
N LYS A 33 -2.41 -12.21 -7.37
CA LYS A 33 -1.68 -12.71 -8.53
C LYS A 33 -1.83 -14.23 -8.58
N VAL A 34 -2.25 -14.75 -9.73
CA VAL A 34 -2.39 -16.19 -9.98
C VAL A 34 -1.39 -16.62 -11.04
N GLU A 35 -0.62 -17.66 -10.74
CA GLU A 35 0.30 -18.31 -11.67
C GLU A 35 0.08 -19.82 -11.63
N ASN A 36 -0.08 -20.45 -12.80
CA ASN A 36 -0.35 -21.90 -12.93
C ASN A 36 -1.53 -22.38 -12.05
N GLY A 37 -2.58 -21.57 -11.97
CA GLY A 37 -3.77 -21.85 -11.16
C GLY A 37 -3.56 -21.70 -9.65
N ARG A 38 -2.41 -21.20 -9.18
CA ARG A 38 -2.10 -21.00 -7.75
C ARG A 38 -1.96 -19.53 -7.42
N VAL A 39 -2.49 -19.13 -6.27
CA VAL A 39 -2.27 -17.78 -5.73
C VAL A 39 -0.81 -17.67 -5.29
N VAL A 40 -0.08 -16.73 -5.87
CA VAL A 40 1.35 -16.49 -5.55
C VAL A 40 1.57 -15.18 -4.81
N ALA A 41 0.61 -14.26 -4.83
CA ALA A 41 0.69 -13.02 -4.08
C ALA A 41 -0.69 -12.42 -3.79
N TYR A 42 -0.80 -11.78 -2.63
CA TYR A 42 -1.91 -10.91 -2.25
C TYR A 42 -1.46 -9.47 -2.44
N ARG A 43 -2.30 -8.65 -3.09
CA ARG A 43 -1.99 -7.23 -3.35
C ARG A 43 -3.07 -6.33 -2.78
N ALA A 44 -2.64 -5.28 -2.10
CA ALA A 44 -3.47 -4.18 -1.67
C ALA A 44 -3.06 -2.91 -2.43
N ARG A 45 -4.02 -2.24 -3.07
CA ARG A 45 -3.82 -0.92 -3.67
C ARG A 45 -4.36 0.11 -2.69
N VAL A 46 -3.50 1.01 -2.25
CA VAL A 46 -3.81 2.00 -1.22
C VAL A 46 -3.77 3.41 -1.80
N ASN A 47 -4.78 4.21 -1.48
CA ASN A 47 -4.77 5.65 -1.68
C ASN A 47 -4.17 6.29 -0.43
N LEU A 48 -3.12 7.09 -0.59
CA LEU A 48 -2.40 7.70 0.53
C LEU A 48 -2.68 9.20 0.59
N SER A 49 -3.19 9.64 1.74
CA SER A 49 -3.31 11.07 2.05
C SER A 49 -2.09 11.52 2.84
N PHE A 50 -1.47 12.60 2.39
CA PHE A 50 -0.32 13.21 3.05
C PHE A 50 -0.40 14.73 3.01
N LYS A 51 0.20 15.37 4.00
CA LYS A 51 0.28 16.84 4.04
C LYS A 51 1.51 17.31 3.26
N VAL A 52 1.31 18.18 2.29
CA VAL A 52 2.40 18.93 1.65
C VAL A 52 2.87 20.01 2.61
N GLU A 53 4.18 20.10 2.79
CA GLU A 53 4.77 21.24 3.50
C GLU A 53 4.82 22.41 2.52
N THR A 54 4.06 23.46 2.82
CA THR A 54 4.14 24.71 2.07
C THR A 54 5.52 25.29 2.28
N ILE A 55 6.29 25.48 1.21
CA ILE A 55 7.47 26.33 1.26
C ILE A 55 6.93 27.76 1.43
N ALA A 56 7.12 28.33 2.61
CA ALA A 56 6.82 29.72 2.89
C ALA A 56 7.84 30.64 2.18
#